data_AF-A0A1S9AH18-F1
#
_entry.id   AF-A0A1S9AH18-F1
#
_cell.length_a   1.000
_cell.length_b   1.000
_cell.length_c   1.000
_cell.angle_alpha   90.00
_cell.angle_beta   90.00
_cell.angle_gamma   90.00
#
_symmetry.space_group_name_H-M   'P 1'
#
loop_
_entity.id
_entity.type
_entity.pdbx_description
1 polymer ?
#
loop_
_entity_poly.entity_id
_entity_poly.type
_entity_poly.pdbx_seq_one_letter_code
_entity_poly.pdbx_strand_id
1 'polypeptide(L)' 'MPYILIQVTDEGVTKAQKEAMIAGATDLMVNVLNKDPESTFVVIDEVDTDNWGHGGEVVTKRRARQAAEKAAKAAKAAK' A
#
# COMPACT_ATOMS: atom_id res chain seq x y z
N MET A 1 23.36 -3.11 -6.72
CA MET A 1 22.30 -2.45 -7.49
C MET A 1 20.96 -3.15 -7.25
N PRO A 2 20.28 -2.89 -6.11
CA PRO A 2 18.94 -3.40 -5.84
C PRO A 2 17.87 -2.68 -6.66
N TYR A 3 16.79 -3.39 -6.97
CA TYR A 3 15.56 -2.84 -7.53
C TYR A 3 14.38 -3.27 -6.65
N ILE A 4 13.54 -2.32 -6.27
CA ILE A 4 12.36 -2.54 -5.44
C ILE A 4 11.14 -1.96 -6.17
N LEU A 5 10.15 -2.81 -6.43
CA LEU A 5 8.83 -2.42 -6.89
C LEU A 5 7.86 -2.50 -5.71
N ILE A 6 7.23 -1.36 -5.39
CA ILE A 6 6.19 -1.26 -4.38
C ILE A 6 4.88 -1.05 -5.12
N GLN A 7 4.02 -2.07 -5.13
CA GLN A 7 2.67 -1.93 -5.66
C GLN A 7 1.68 -1.76 -4.52
N VAL A 8 0.88 -0.70 -4.58
CA VAL A 8 -0.14 -0.35 -3.59
C VAL A 8 -1.43 0.02 -4.30
N THR A 9 -2.57 -0.12 -3.62
CA THR A 9 -3.84 0.35 -4.16
C THR A 9 -3.88 1.88 -4.18
N ASP A 10 -4.44 2.46 -5.24
CA ASP A 10 -4.68 3.90 -5.35
C ASP A 10 -5.85 4.32 -4.43
N GLU A 11 -5.53 4.46 -3.15
CA GLU A 11 -6.45 4.90 -2.10
C GLU A 11 -6.02 6.25 -1.51
N GLY A 12 -5.39 7.12 -2.34
CA GLY A 12 -4.98 8.47 -1.95
C GLY A 12 -3.61 8.54 -1.25
N VAL A 13 -2.61 7.80 -1.75
CA VAL A 13 -1.25 7.82 -1.20
C VAL A 13 -0.61 9.20 -1.47
N THR A 14 -0.27 9.90 -0.39
CA THR A 14 0.29 11.26 -0.47
C THR A 14 1.75 11.27 -0.93
N LYS A 15 2.22 12.42 -1.44
CA LYS A 15 3.64 12.62 -1.79
C LYS A 15 4.58 12.30 -0.62
N ALA A 16 4.26 12.77 0.58
CA ALA A 16 5.07 12.55 1.77
C ALA A 16 5.16 11.06 2.14
N GLN A 17 4.08 10.29 1.97
CA GLN A 17 4.10 8.84 2.16
C GLN A 17 4.96 8.15 1.10
N LYS A 18 4.90 8.57 -0.16
CA LYS A 18 5.76 8.03 -1.23
C LYS A 18 7.25 8.28 -0.94
N GLU A 19 7.59 9.48 -0.50
CA GLU A 19 8.96 9.83 -0.08
C GLU A 19 9.42 8.94 1.08
N ALA A 20 8.58 8.74 2.10
CA ALA A 20 8.88 7.86 3.24
C ALA A 20 9.06 6.39 2.83
N MET A 21 8.25 5.89 1.88
CA MET A 21 8.38 4.53 1.35
C MET A 21 9.68 4.33 0.58
N ILE A 22 10.08 5.31 -0.25
CA ILE A 22 11.35 5.26 -0.98
C ILE A 22 12.53 5.26 -0.01
N ALA A 23 12.55 6.19 0.95
CA ALA A 23 13.61 6.28 1.95
C ALA A 23 13.74 4.97 2.75
N GLY A 24 12.62 4.47 3.29
CA GLY A 24 12.61 3.23 4.08
C GLY A 24 13.05 1.99 3.29
N ALA A 25 12.66 1.88 2.01
CA ALA A 25 13.09 0.77 1.16
C ALA A 25 14.59 0.81 0.84
N THR A 26 15.13 2.00 0.59
CA THR A 26 16.58 2.20 0.39
C THR A 26 17.35 1.87 1.67
N ASP A 27 16.91 2.40 2.82
CA ASP A 27 17.53 2.14 4.12
C ASP A 27 17.53 0.64 4.48
N LEU A 28 16.48 -0.10 4.11
CA LEU A 28 16.42 -1.55 4.30
C LEU A 28 17.58 -2.25 3.56
N MET A 29 17.85 -1.86 2.32
CA MET A 29 18.94 -2.45 1.53
C MET A 29 20.32 -2.11 2.09
N VAL A 30 20.49 -0.88 2.57
CA VAL A 30 21.71 -0.44 3.27
C VAL A 30 21.91 -1.28 4.53
N ASN A 31 20.90 -1.35 5.40
CA ASN A 31 21.03 -1.96 6.72
C ASN A 31 21.17 -3.49 6.70
N VAL A 32 20.46 -4.17 5.81
CA VAL A 32 20.44 -5.65 5.79
C VAL A 32 21.53 -6.22 4.91
N LEU A 33 21.80 -5.58 3.77
CA LEU A 33 22.68 -6.13 2.72
C LEU A 33 23.93 -5.27 2.48
N ASN A 34 24.13 -4.20 3.26
CA ASN A 34 25.25 -3.26 3.13
C ASN A 34 25.42 -2.76 1.67
N LYS A 35 24.30 -2.39 1.03
CA LYS A 35 24.30 -1.88 -0.35
C LYS A 35 24.49 -0.37 -0.37
N ASP A 36 25.08 0.11 -1.47
CA ASP A 36 25.19 1.53 -1.76
C ASP A 36 23.80 2.11 -2.11
N PRO A 37 23.30 3.12 -1.35
CA PRO A 37 22.01 3.72 -1.60
C PRO A 37 21.90 4.38 -2.98
N GLU A 38 23.00 4.94 -3.53
CA GLU A 38 23.01 5.58 -4.85
C GLU A 38 22.77 4.58 -5.99
N SER A 39 23.00 3.29 -5.72
CA SER A 39 22.75 2.20 -6.67
C SER A 39 21.39 1.50 -6.46
N THR A 40 20.52 2.05 -5.61
CA THR A 40 19.23 1.45 -5.23
C THR A 40 18.08 2.17 -5.92
N PHE A 41 17.30 1.41 -6.67
CA PHE A 41 16.17 1.93 -7.43
C PHE A 41 14.86 1.50 -6.79
N VAL A 42 13.96 2.45 -6.56
CA VAL A 42 12.63 2.21 -6.01
C VAL A 42 11.58 2.76 -6.96
N VAL A 43 10.61 1.94 -7.34
CA VAL A 43 9.45 2.32 -8.13
C VAL A 43 8.19 2.07 -7.32
N ILE A 44 7.29 3.06 -7.29
CA ILE A 44 5.97 2.92 -6.69
C ILE A 44 4.94 2.89 -7.82
N ASP A 45 4.08 1.88 -7.77
CA ASP A 45 2.98 1.69 -8.70
C ASP A 45 1.66 1.72 -7.92
N GLU A 46 0.83 2.72 -8.20
CA GLU A 46 -0.49 2.88 -7.62
C GLU A 46 -1.52 2.27 -8.56
N VAL A 47 -2.18 1.23 -8.07
CA VAL A 47 -3.08 0.41 -8.87
C VAL A 47 -4.51 0.66 -8.43
N ASP A 48 -5.37 1.00 -9.38
CA ASP A 48 -6.81 1.17 -9.15
C ASP A 48 -7.41 -0.06 -8.43
N THR A 49 -8.34 0.18 -7.51
CA THR A 49 -8.91 -0.87 -6.65
C THR A 49 -9.78 -1.89 -7.41
N ASP A 50 -10.27 -1.57 -8.61
CA ASP A 50 -10.93 -2.53 -9.51
C ASP A 50 -9.94 -3.45 -10.22
N ASN A 51 -8.68 -3.03 -10.33
CA ASN A 51 -7.59 -3.82 -10.90
C ASN A 51 -6.84 -4.65 -9.85
N TRP A 52 -7.19 -4.52 -8.56
CA TRP A 52 -6.59 -5.29 -7.47
C TRP A 52 -7.54 -6.36 -6.94
N GLY A 53 -7.16 -7.63 -7.05
CA GLY A 53 -7.95 -8.78 -6.58
C GLY A 53 -7.53 -9.26 -5.18
N HIS A 54 -8.50 -9.60 -4.33
CA HIS A 54 -8.24 -10.29 -3.07
C HIS A 54 -9.35 -11.31 -2.78
N GLY A 55 -8.99 -12.59 -2.81
CA GLY A 55 -9.91 -13.69 -2.47
C GLY A 55 -11.05 -13.84 -3.49
N GLY A 56 -10.78 -13.57 -4.76
CA GLY A 56 -11.77 -13.64 -5.85
C GLY A 56 -12.67 -12.42 -6.00
N GLU A 57 -12.41 -11.33 -5.27
CA GLU A 57 -13.18 -10.09 -5.31
C GLU A 57 -12.25 -8.89 -5.54
N VAL A 58 -12.69 -7.92 -6.36
CA VAL A 58 -11.98 -6.64 -6.53
C VAL A 58 -11.99 -5.84 -5.23
N VAL A 59 -10.89 -5.14 -4.94
CA VAL A 59 -10.75 -4.41 -3.67
C VAL A 59 -11.86 -3.38 -3.50
N THR A 60 -12.32 -2.71 -4.56
CA THR A 60 -13.45 -1.77 -4.50
C THR A 60 -14.68 -2.39 -3.83
N LYS A 61 -15.12 -3.56 -4.32
CA LYS A 61 -16.29 -4.27 -3.81
C LYS A 61 -16.05 -4.75 -2.37
N ARG A 62 -14.85 -5.24 -2.09
CA ARG A 62 -14.45 -5.66 -0.74
C ARG A 62 -14.52 -4.51 0.27
N ARG A 63 -14.03 -3.32 -0.09
CA ARG A 63 -14.04 -2.11 0.75
C ARG A 63 -15.45 -1.64 1.04
N ALA A 64 -16.33 -1.63 0.02
CA ALA A 64 -17.74 -1.29 0.20
C ALA A 64 -18.43 -2.21 1.22
N ARG A 65 -18.21 -3.53 1.11
CA ARG A 65 -18.74 -4.50 2.07
C ARG A 65 -18.22 -4.27 3.49
N GLN A 66 -16.90 -4.05 3.64
CA GLN A 66 -16.29 -3.75 4.94
C GLN A 66 -16.85 -2.46 5.58
N ALA A 67 -17.07 -1.42 4.79
CA ALA A 67 -17.67 -0.17 5.26
C ALA A 67 -19.11 -0.38 5.75
N ALA A 68 -19.93 -1.12 4.99
CA ALA A 68 -21.30 -1.46 5.37
C ALA A 68 -21.35 -2.28 6.67
N GLU A 69 -20.48 -3.28 6.81
CA GLU A 69 -20.37 -4.09 8.03
C GLU A 69 -19.95 -3.25 9.25
N LYS A 70 -19.01 -2.31 9.08
CA LYS A 70 -18.61 -1.37 10.14
C LYS A 70 -19.76 -0.46 10.56
N ALA A 71 -20.51 0.10 9.61
CA ALA A 71 -21.66 0.96 9.89
C ALA A 71 -22.77 0.21 10.64
N ALA A 72 -23.09 -1.02 10.22
CA ALA A 72 -24.07 -1.86 10.90
C ALA A 72 -23.67 -2.19 12.34
N LYS A 73 -22.38 -2.49 12.58
CA LYS A 73 -21.86 -2.74 13.93
C LYS A 73 -21.94 -1.49 14.82
N ALA A 74 -21.59 -0.32 14.28
CA ALA A 74 -21.67 0.95 15.02
C ALA A 74 -23.12 1.29 15.42
N ALA A 75 -24.08 1.12 14.50
CA ALA A 75 -25.49 1.37 14.78
C ALA A 75 -26.07 0.44 15.86
N LYS A 76 -25.63 -0.83 15.88
CA LYS A 76 -26.03 -1.79 16.92
C LYS A 76 -25.42 -1.46 18.29
N ALA A 77 -24.20 -0.92 18.33
CA ALA A 77 -23.53 -0.55 19.58
C ALA A 77 -24.09 0.73 20.23
N ALA A 78 -24.75 1.58 19.45
CA ALA A 78 -25.39 2.81 19.92
C ALA A 78 -26.84 2.61 20.42
N LYS A 79 -27.34 1.37 20.40
CA LYS A 79 -28.67 0.98 20.88
C LYS A 79 -28.55 0.14 22.15
#